data_AF-A0AAJ2LQQ4-F1
#
_entry.id   AF-A0AAJ2LQQ4-F1
#
_cell.length_a   1.000
_cell.length_b   1.000
_cell.length_c   1.000
_cell.angle_alpha   90.00
_cell.angle_beta   90.00
_cell.angle_gamma   90.00
#
_symmetry.space_group_name_H-M   'P 1'
#
loop_
_entity.id
_entity.type
_entity.pdbx_description
1 polymer ?
#
loop_
_entity_poly.entity_id
_entity_poly.type
_entity_poly.pdbx_seq_one_letter_code
_entity_poly.pdbx_strand_id
1 'polypeptide(L)'
;QQVTARIKVSEQDIDNFLNSPQGKSNTNSEVHVAHLRIALPKDADSAQVNAAATIANQIVNDLQRQSDIDAVVKNNQNPTYRVEGADMGWRPLTEMPSELADKVNDLGINEVARPIRAADGFHVLKLLERRSGSERTIVKQYKVRHIL
;
A
#
# COMPACT_ATOMS: atom_id res chain seq x y z
N GLN A 1 -33.35 -24.17 28.24
CA GLN A 1 -32.68 -23.11 29.03
C GLN A 1 -31.66 -22.45 28.10
N GLN A 2 -31.81 -21.14 27.84
CA GLN A 2 -30.88 -20.36 27.01
C GLN A 2 -29.66 -19.97 27.85
N VAL A 3 -28.46 -20.19 27.32
CA VAL A 3 -27.21 -19.67 27.89
C VAL A 3 -26.74 -18.55 26.97
N THR A 4 -27.11 -17.32 27.27
CA THR A 4 -26.55 -16.13 26.62
C THR A 4 -25.39 -15.63 27.48
N ALA A 5 -24.19 -16.15 27.23
CA ALA A 5 -22.98 -15.66 27.88
C ALA A 5 -22.67 -14.26 27.35
N ARG A 6 -22.88 -13.23 28.17
CA ARG A 6 -22.36 -11.88 27.92
C ARG A 6 -20.84 -11.93 28.05
N ILE A 7 -20.14 -12.04 26.92
CA ILE A 7 -18.68 -11.96 26.90
C ILE A 7 -18.31 -10.49 27.12
N LYS A 8 -17.85 -10.16 28.32
CA LYS A 8 -17.10 -8.93 28.58
C LYS A 8 -15.66 -9.20 28.15
N VAL A 9 -15.28 -8.69 26.99
CA VAL A 9 -13.88 -8.66 26.57
C VAL A 9 -13.20 -7.51 27.31
N SER A 10 -12.13 -7.81 28.06
CA SER A 10 -11.32 -6.80 28.77
C SER A 10 -10.16 -6.35 27.89
N GLU A 11 -9.75 -5.10 28.00
CA GLU A 11 -8.66 -4.50 27.20
C GLU A 11 -7.34 -5.31 27.28
N GLN A 12 -7.08 -5.96 28.41
CA GLN A 12 -5.89 -6.80 28.62
C GLN A 12 -5.87 -8.11 27.82
N ASP A 13 -7.05 -8.68 27.52
CA ASP A 13 -7.15 -9.89 26.68
C ASP A 13 -6.88 -9.56 25.21
N ILE A 14 -7.21 -8.34 24.80
CA ILE A 14 -6.94 -7.80 23.46
C ILE A 14 -5.42 -7.67 23.26
N ASP A 15 -4.70 -7.07 24.22
CA ASP A 15 -3.24 -6.91 24.14
C ASP A 15 -2.49 -8.24 24.08
N ASN A 16 -2.92 -9.24 24.84
CA ASN A 16 -2.29 -10.57 24.82
C ASN A 16 -2.54 -11.31 23.49
N PHE A 17 -3.75 -11.21 22.93
CA PHE A 17 -4.04 -11.76 21.61
C PHE A 17 -3.20 -11.07 20.52
N LEU A 18 -3.16 -9.73 20.50
CA LEU A 18 -2.40 -8.93 19.52
C LEU A 18 -0.89 -9.16 19.58
N ASN A 19 -0.34 -9.54 20.74
CA ASN A 19 1.09 -9.82 20.90
C ASN A 19 1.50 -11.26 20.55
N SER A 20 0.53 -12.17 20.37
CA SER A 20 0.81 -13.52 19.88
C SER A 20 1.22 -13.50 18.40
N PRO A 21 2.04 -14.46 17.91
CA PRO A 21 2.36 -14.58 16.49
C PRO A 21 1.09 -14.65 15.60
N GLN A 22 0.02 -15.24 16.13
CA GLN A 22 -1.27 -15.36 15.47
C GLN A 22 -2.05 -14.03 15.44
N GLY A 23 -2.00 -13.21 16.50
CA GLY A 23 -2.64 -11.88 16.51
C GLY A 23 -1.88 -10.82 15.73
N LYS A 24 -0.56 -10.96 15.55
CA LYS A 24 0.24 -10.14 14.62
C LYS A 24 -0.03 -10.50 13.15
N SER A 25 -0.28 -11.77 12.86
CA SER A 25 -0.76 -12.21 11.54
C SER A 25 -2.23 -11.85 11.28
N ASN A 26 -3.02 -11.65 12.35
CA ASN A 26 -4.43 -11.30 12.28
C ASN A 26 -4.70 -9.83 12.62
N THR A 27 -3.68 -8.96 12.59
CA THR A 27 -3.94 -7.53 12.41
C THR A 27 -4.52 -7.43 11.01
N ASN A 28 -5.84 -7.40 10.92
CA ASN A 28 -6.61 -7.20 9.70
C ASN A 28 -6.34 -5.76 9.24
N SER A 29 -5.12 -5.53 8.78
CA SER A 29 -4.64 -4.25 8.31
C SER A 29 -5.18 -4.10 6.91
N GLU A 30 -6.28 -3.37 6.81
CA GLU A 30 -6.84 -2.96 5.54
C GLU A 30 -6.01 -1.79 5.01
N VAL A 31 -5.63 -1.89 3.75
CA VAL A 31 -4.89 -0.86 3.03
C VAL A 31 -5.71 -0.38 1.86
N HIS A 32 -5.68 0.92 1.64
CA HIS A 32 -6.22 1.55 0.45
C HIS A 32 -5.04 1.92 -0.46
N VAL A 33 -4.97 1.29 -1.62
CA VAL A 33 -3.80 1.37 -2.50
C VAL A 33 -4.22 1.79 -3.90
N ALA A 34 -3.55 2.82 -4.42
CA ALA A 34 -3.60 3.15 -5.83
C ALA A 34 -2.55 2.32 -6.58
N HIS A 35 -2.94 1.69 -7.70
CA HIS A 35 -2.05 0.88 -8.52
C HIS A 35 -1.98 1.42 -9.94
N LEU A 36 -0.77 1.68 -10.41
CA LEU A 36 -0.49 2.06 -11.78
C LEU A 36 0.42 1.02 -12.43
N ARG A 37 0.14 0.71 -13.69
CA ARG A 37 0.85 -0.27 -14.51
C ARG A 37 1.30 0.38 -15.81
N ILE A 38 2.57 0.21 -16.13
CA ILE A 38 3.15 0.59 -17.42
C ILE A 38 3.28 -0.71 -18.21
N ALA A 39 2.35 -0.94 -19.14
CA ALA A 39 2.29 -2.15 -19.94
C ALA A 39 3.43 -2.18 -20.96
N LEU A 40 4.17 -3.29 -20.98
CA LEU A 40 5.18 -3.59 -21.98
C LEU A 40 4.88 -4.91 -22.70
N PRO A 41 5.19 -5.01 -23.99
CA PRO A 41 5.15 -6.27 -24.70
C PRO A 41 6.25 -7.22 -24.19
N LYS A 42 6.01 -8.53 -24.26
CA LYS A 42 6.95 -9.54 -23.72
C LYS A 42 8.27 -9.59 -24.47
N ASP A 43 8.26 -9.19 -25.73
CA ASP A 43 9.39 -9.06 -26.65
C ASP A 43 9.98 -7.64 -26.66
N ALA A 44 9.65 -6.82 -25.65
CA ALA A 44 10.22 -5.47 -25.51
C ALA A 44 11.74 -5.51 -25.50
N ASP A 45 12.37 -4.67 -26.33
CA ASP A 45 13.81 -4.53 -26.37
C ASP A 45 14.35 -3.74 -25.15
N SER A 46 15.67 -3.68 -25.03
CA SER A 46 16.32 -2.98 -23.91
C SER A 46 16.01 -1.48 -23.89
N ALA A 47 15.79 -0.85 -25.04
CA ALA A 47 15.48 0.57 -25.12
C ALA A 47 14.05 0.84 -24.62
N GLN A 48 13.08 0.01 -25.01
CA GLN A 48 11.69 0.08 -24.55
C GLN A 48 11.59 -0.19 -23.04
N VAL A 49 12.36 -1.15 -22.53
CA VAL A 49 12.44 -1.42 -21.10
C VAL A 49 12.99 -0.22 -20.32
N ASN A 50 14.08 0.40 -20.79
CA ASN A 50 14.67 1.57 -20.14
C ASN A 50 13.75 2.79 -20.20
N ALA A 51 13.05 2.98 -21.31
CA ALA A 51 12.04 4.03 -21.44
C ALA A 51 10.91 3.83 -20.42
N ALA A 52 10.34 2.63 -20.33
CA ALA A 52 9.29 2.33 -19.35
C ALA A 52 9.77 2.46 -17.89
N ALA A 53 11.02 2.10 -17.59
CA ALA A 53 11.60 2.30 -16.27
C ALA A 53 11.69 3.80 -15.92
N THR A 54 12.08 4.64 -16.89
CA THR A 54 12.13 6.09 -16.73
C THR A 54 10.73 6.65 -16.43
N ILE A 55 9.73 6.20 -17.17
CA ILE A 55 8.33 6.61 -16.97
C ILE A 55 7.76 6.09 -15.65
N ALA A 56 8.11 4.89 -15.23
CA ALA A 56 7.70 4.39 -13.93
C ALA A 56 8.25 5.27 -12.80
N ASN A 57 9.49 5.76 -12.91
CA ASN A 57 10.03 6.74 -11.97
C ASN A 57 9.33 8.11 -12.08
N GLN A 58 8.95 8.54 -13.29
CA GLN A 58 8.13 9.76 -13.48
C GLN A 58 6.80 9.65 -12.72
N ILE A 59 6.09 8.52 -12.89
CA ILE A 59 4.82 8.23 -12.23
C ILE A 59 4.98 8.21 -10.70
N VAL A 60 6.08 7.67 -10.17
CA VAL A 60 6.37 7.74 -8.73
C VAL A 60 6.40 9.19 -8.25
N ASN A 61 7.09 10.08 -8.96
CA ASN A 61 7.16 11.50 -8.60
C ASN A 61 5.79 12.19 -8.72
N ASP A 62 5.00 11.85 -9.74
CA ASP A 62 3.67 12.44 -9.92
C ASP A 62 2.70 11.98 -8.83
N LEU A 63 2.72 10.68 -8.49
CA LEU A 63 1.93 10.12 -7.38
C LEU A 63 2.37 10.65 -6.02
N GLN A 64 3.61 11.08 -5.85
CA GLN A 64 4.02 11.77 -4.62
C GLN A 64 3.41 13.17 -4.50
N ARG A 65 3.15 13.84 -5.62
CA ARG A 65 2.60 15.21 -5.66
C ARG A 65 1.08 15.24 -5.61
N GLN A 66 0.42 14.23 -6.18
CA GLN A 66 -1.03 14.14 -6.25
C GLN A 66 -1.52 12.69 -6.12
N SER A 67 -2.77 12.51 -5.71
CA SER A 67 -3.40 11.18 -5.59
C SER A 67 -4.42 10.89 -6.69
N ASP A 68 -4.60 11.81 -7.65
CA ASP A 68 -5.52 11.62 -8.76
C ASP A 68 -4.90 10.67 -9.80
N ILE A 69 -5.31 9.40 -9.74
CA ILE A 69 -4.82 8.33 -10.62
C ILE A 69 -5.12 8.66 -12.08
N ASP A 70 -6.32 9.18 -12.38
CA ASP A 70 -6.74 9.48 -13.75
C ASP A 70 -5.91 10.60 -14.36
N ALA A 71 -5.61 11.63 -13.57
CA ALA A 71 -4.72 12.72 -14.00
C ALA A 71 -3.30 12.20 -14.26
N VAL A 72 -2.73 11.39 -13.35
CA VAL A 72 -1.39 10.82 -13.52
C VAL A 72 -1.32 9.91 -14.73
N VAL A 73 -2.32 9.06 -14.94
CA VAL A 73 -2.42 8.18 -16.10
C VAL A 73 -2.43 9.01 -17.38
N LYS A 74 -3.33 10.00 -17.50
CA LYS A 74 -3.46 10.86 -18.69
C LYS A 74 -2.17 11.60 -19.00
N ASN A 75 -1.48 12.13 -18.00
CA ASN A 75 -0.24 12.89 -18.17
C ASN A 75 0.93 12.02 -18.65
N ASN A 76 0.87 10.71 -18.40
CA ASN A 76 1.95 9.78 -18.70
C ASN A 76 1.62 8.82 -19.87
N GLN A 77 0.48 8.97 -20.57
CA GLN A 77 0.16 8.14 -21.74
C GLN A 77 1.11 8.38 -22.92
N ASN A 78 1.38 7.33 -23.71
CA ASN A 78 2.22 7.40 -24.91
C ASN A 78 1.81 6.35 -25.96
N PRO A 79 2.12 6.52 -27.25
CA PRO A 79 1.94 5.47 -28.27
C PRO A 79 2.79 4.20 -28.05
N THR A 80 3.95 4.26 -27.40
CA THR A 80 4.87 3.12 -27.27
C THR A 80 4.54 2.20 -26.08
N TYR A 81 3.91 2.73 -25.03
CA TYR A 81 3.55 2.00 -23.83
C TYR A 81 2.22 2.54 -23.30
N ARG A 82 1.43 1.68 -22.66
CA ARG A 82 0.16 2.08 -22.07
C ARG A 82 0.34 2.22 -20.56
N VAL A 83 -0.11 3.34 -20.02
CA VAL A 83 -0.24 3.49 -18.57
C VAL A 83 -1.68 3.17 -18.19
N GLU A 84 -1.88 2.29 -17.23
CA GLU A 84 -3.19 1.94 -16.71
C GLU A 84 -3.16 2.20 -15.21
N GLY A 85 -4.17 2.88 -14.70
CA GLY A 85 -4.31 3.13 -13.27
C GLY A 85 -5.62 2.60 -12.77
N ALA A 86 -5.61 2.02 -11.58
CA ALA A 86 -6.78 1.56 -10.88
C ALA A 86 -6.64 1.86 -9.39
N ASP A 87 -7.73 2.36 -8.80
CA ASP A 87 -7.89 2.35 -7.36
C ASP A 87 -8.32 0.95 -6.92
N MET A 88 -7.52 0.30 -6.07
CA MET A 88 -7.81 -1.05 -5.57
C MET A 88 -8.82 -1.06 -4.41
N GLY A 89 -9.25 0.11 -3.94
CA GLY A 89 -10.11 0.26 -2.78
C GLY A 89 -9.46 -0.23 -1.49
N TRP A 90 -10.30 -0.40 -0.46
CA TRP A 90 -9.91 -0.99 0.81
C TRP A 90 -9.82 -2.50 0.67
N ARG A 91 -8.66 -3.05 1.02
CA ARG A 91 -8.45 -4.50 1.01
C ARG A 91 -7.50 -4.95 2.11
N PRO A 92 -7.66 -6.17 2.64
CA PRO A 92 -6.70 -6.73 3.58
C PRO A 92 -5.32 -6.88 2.92
N LEU A 93 -4.27 -6.51 3.66
CA LEU A 93 -2.89 -6.70 3.18
C LEU A 93 -2.59 -8.19 2.90
N THR A 94 -3.24 -9.10 3.63
CA THR A 94 -3.14 -10.56 3.47
C THR A 94 -3.75 -11.09 2.17
N GLU A 95 -4.61 -10.32 1.50
CA GLU A 95 -5.16 -10.67 0.18
C GLU A 95 -4.28 -10.21 -0.98
N MET A 96 -3.22 -9.44 -0.71
CA MET A 96 -2.25 -9.03 -1.71
C MET A 96 -1.21 -10.15 -1.92
N PRO A 97 -0.69 -10.32 -3.15
CA PRO A 97 0.48 -11.18 -3.37
C PRO A 97 1.62 -10.76 -2.45
N SER A 98 2.34 -11.72 -1.85
CA SER A 98 3.36 -11.46 -0.82
C SER A 98 4.39 -10.43 -1.26
N GLU A 99 4.85 -10.50 -2.51
CA GLU A 99 5.81 -9.53 -3.08
C GLU A 99 5.31 -8.08 -3.07
N LEU A 100 3.99 -7.88 -3.22
CA LEU A 100 3.38 -6.55 -3.14
C LEU A 100 3.05 -6.18 -1.70
N ALA A 101 2.59 -7.16 -0.91
CA ALA A 101 2.27 -6.97 0.50
C ALA A 101 3.48 -6.48 1.30
N ASP A 102 4.66 -7.06 1.09
CA ASP A 102 5.90 -6.65 1.75
C ASP A 102 6.26 -5.19 1.40
N LYS A 103 6.14 -4.82 0.12
CA LYS A 103 6.40 -3.45 -0.34
C LYS A 103 5.42 -2.47 0.28
N VAL A 104 4.13 -2.79 0.26
CA VAL A 104 3.10 -1.94 0.85
C VAL A 104 3.27 -1.85 2.36
N ASN A 105 3.65 -2.93 3.04
CA ASN A 105 3.85 -2.96 4.49
C ASN A 105 4.90 -1.93 4.94
N ASP A 106 6.01 -1.83 4.20
CA ASP A 106 7.10 -0.88 4.43
C ASP A 106 6.74 0.57 4.09
N LEU A 107 5.67 0.82 3.34
CA LEU A 107 5.23 2.18 3.00
C LEU A 107 4.51 2.88 4.16
N GLY A 108 4.82 4.16 4.32
CA GLY A 108 4.01 5.11 5.06
C GLY A 108 2.75 5.53 4.30
N ILE A 109 1.78 6.09 5.03
CA ILE A 109 0.58 6.69 4.44
C ILE A 109 0.99 7.83 3.49
N ASN A 110 0.40 7.89 2.30
CA ASN A 110 0.74 8.75 1.17
C ASN A 110 2.12 8.51 0.54
N GLU A 111 2.83 7.44 0.92
CA GLU A 111 4.09 7.06 0.30
C GLU A 111 3.87 6.20 -0.95
N VAL A 112 4.83 6.28 -1.88
CA VAL A 112 4.80 5.56 -3.17
C VAL A 112 5.94 4.54 -3.20
N ALA A 113 5.63 3.30 -3.53
CA ALA A 113 6.62 2.24 -3.73
C ALA A 113 7.53 2.54 -4.91
N ARG A 114 8.75 2.00 -4.84
CA ARG A 114 9.65 1.95 -5.98
C ARG A 114 9.02 1.12 -7.11
N PRO A 115 9.31 1.41 -8.39
CA PRO A 115 8.79 0.63 -9.50
C PRO A 115 9.15 -0.85 -9.39
N ILE A 116 8.14 -1.72 -9.52
CA ILE A 116 8.28 -3.17 -9.46
C ILE A 116 8.28 -3.69 -10.88
N ARG A 117 9.36 -4.36 -11.30
CA ARG A 117 9.43 -4.98 -12.61
C ARG A 117 8.68 -6.31 -12.61
N ALA A 118 7.78 -6.48 -13.57
CA ALA A 118 7.07 -7.71 -13.85
C ALA A 118 7.23 -8.13 -15.32
N ALA A 119 6.67 -9.29 -15.67
CA ALA A 119 6.72 -9.84 -17.02
C ALA A 119 5.88 -9.04 -18.02
N ASP A 120 4.82 -8.39 -17.57
CA ASP A 120 3.89 -7.59 -18.36
C ASP A 120 4.19 -6.08 -18.30
N GLY A 121 5.28 -5.69 -17.62
CA GLY A 121 5.76 -4.31 -17.57
C GLY A 121 6.23 -3.87 -16.19
N PHE A 122 5.86 -2.66 -15.79
CA PHE A 122 6.22 -2.09 -14.49
C PHE A 122 4.97 -1.75 -13.68
N HIS A 123 5.02 -2.00 -12.37
CA HIS A 123 3.95 -1.63 -11.44
C HIS A 123 4.45 -0.58 -10.44
N VAL A 124 3.60 0.39 -10.17
CA VAL A 124 3.81 1.44 -9.17
C VAL A 124 2.62 1.45 -8.24
N LEU A 125 2.86 1.47 -6.93
CA LEU A 125 1.83 1.40 -5.90
C LEU A 125 1.98 2.62 -4.99
N LYS A 126 0.87 3.25 -4.61
CA LYS A 126 0.83 4.28 -3.57
C LYS A 126 -0.10 3.85 -2.46
N LEU A 127 0.38 3.90 -1.22
CA LEU A 127 -0.46 3.70 -0.05
C LEU A 127 -1.24 4.99 0.20
N LEU A 128 -2.54 5.00 -0.06
CA LEU A 128 -3.40 6.16 0.19
C LEU A 128 -3.76 6.24 1.66
N GLU A 129 -4.20 5.12 2.24
CA GLU A 129 -4.58 5.02 3.63
C GLU A 129 -4.30 3.61 4.19
N ARG A 130 -4.19 3.51 5.52
CA ARG A 130 -4.04 2.24 6.23
C ARG A 130 -4.93 2.25 7.47
N ARG A 131 -5.75 1.22 7.62
CA ARG A 131 -6.54 0.94 8.81
C ARG A 131 -5.99 -0.32 9.43
N SER A 132 -5.42 -0.20 10.62
CA SER A 132 -5.11 -1.38 11.42
C SER A 132 -6.34 -1.67 12.28
N GLY A 133 -6.82 -2.93 12.29
CA GLY A 133 -7.94 -3.37 13.14
C GLY A 133 -7.73 -3.19 14.65
N SER A 134 -6.56 -2.70 15.05
CA SER A 134 -6.28 -2.07 16.34
C SER A 134 -5.61 -0.74 16.05
N GLU A 135 -6.24 0.37 16.45
CA GLU A 135 -5.65 1.70 16.40
C GLU A 135 -4.24 1.69 17.01
N ARG A 136 -3.21 1.70 16.16
CA ARG A 136 -1.98 2.38 16.52
C ARG A 136 -1.96 3.70 15.79
N THR A 137 -2.83 4.60 16.27
CA THR A 137 -2.55 6.02 16.24
C THR A 137 -1.16 6.20 16.85
N ILE A 138 -0.14 6.28 16.00
CA ILE A 138 1.15 6.84 16.40
C ILE A 138 0.87 8.34 16.60
N VAL A 139 0.24 8.67 17.73
CA VAL A 139 0.29 10.03 18.26
C VAL A 139 1.77 10.28 18.46
N LYS A 140 2.35 11.15 17.62
CA LYS A 140 3.69 11.71 17.85
C LYS A 140 3.68 12.33 19.24
N GLN A 141 4.07 11.55 20.23
CA GLN A 141 4.22 12.03 21.59
C GLN A 141 5.47 12.90 21.59
N TYR A 142 5.28 14.21 21.50
CA TYR A 142 6.34 15.15 21.82
C TYR A 142 6.68 14.95 23.29
N LYS A 143 7.80 14.28 23.53
CA LYS A 143 8.39 14.12 24.86
C LYS A 143 8.99 15.47 25.27
N VAL A 144 8.13 16.43 25.61
CA VAL A 144 8.59 17.69 26.20
C VAL A 144 8.99 17.38 27.63
N ARG A 145 10.30 17.29 27.85
CA ARG A 145 10.87 17.39 29.19
C ARG A 145 11.20 18.86 29.38
N HIS A 146 10.56 19.54 30.30
CA HIS A 146 11.34 20.34 31.23
C HIS A 146 10.61 20.61 32.54
N ILE A 147 11.45 20.60 33.57
CA ILE A 147 11.22 20.76 35.00
C ILE A 147 11.25 22.25 35.32
N LEU A 148 10.42 22.68 36.27
CA LEU A 148 10.77 23.65 37.30
C LEU A 148 10.15 23.19 38.62
#